data_AF-A0A7J4ULC8-F1
#
_entry.id   AF-A0A7J4ULC8-F1
#
_cell.length_a   1.000
_cell.length_b   1.000
_cell.length_c   1.000
_cell.angle_alpha   90.00
_cell.angle_beta   90.00
_cell.angle_gamma   90.00
#
_symmetry.space_group_name_H-M   'P 1'
#
loop_
_entity.id
_entity.type
_entity.pdbx_description
1 polymer ?
#
loop_
_entity_poly.entity_id
_entity_poly.type
_entity_poly.pdbx_seq_one_letter_code
_entity_poly.pdbx_strand_id
1 'polypeptide(L)'
;MEGLKNLSKEQLHKILAALVLSDGHLYKHKGKPRSIRLSTSHFGEDQHRLFRYLCYELFGKDIKTRKSTAPSSKQRLLISTFNSVKFVPTLYSLCPEYNTTPGKLSKAEFLKIPQPNLQFIL
;
A
#
# COMPACT_ATOMS: atom_id res chain seq x y z
N MET A 1 -15.87 10.21 -0.95
CA MET A 1 -15.47 9.69 -2.29
C MET A 1 -15.77 10.67 -3.42
N GLU A 2 -16.76 11.54 -3.31
CA GLU A 2 -17.22 12.41 -4.41
C GLU A 2 -16.14 13.32 -5.01
N GLY A 3 -15.26 13.88 -4.16
CA GLY A 3 -14.12 14.69 -4.61
C GLY A 3 -13.04 13.94 -5.43
N LEU A 4 -13.07 12.60 -5.45
CA LEU A 4 -12.13 11.80 -6.24
C LEU A 4 -12.59 11.58 -7.69
N LYS A 5 -13.89 11.73 -7.98
CA LYS A 5 -14.48 11.43 -9.29
C LYS A 5 -13.96 12.31 -10.41
N ASN A 6 -13.49 13.52 -10.07
CA ASN A 6 -13.00 14.50 -11.04
C ASN A 6 -11.47 14.43 -11.24
N LEU A 7 -10.78 13.52 -10.55
CA LEU A 7 -9.34 13.39 -10.63
C LEU A 7 -8.93 12.56 -11.86
N SER A 8 -7.81 12.95 -12.47
CA SER A 8 -7.22 12.18 -13.56
C SER A 8 -6.70 10.84 -13.05
N LYS A 9 -6.56 9.87 -13.97
CA LYS A 9 -5.99 8.56 -13.64
C LYS A 9 -4.60 8.67 -13.03
N GLU A 10 -3.80 9.64 -13.46
CA GLU A 10 -2.47 9.90 -12.91
C GLU A 10 -2.53 10.39 -11.46
N GLN A 11 -3.43 11.34 -11.15
CA GLN A 11 -3.63 11.82 -9.78
C GLN A 11 -4.09 10.70 -8.84
N LEU A 12 -4.98 9.82 -9.31
CA LEU A 12 -5.39 8.64 -8.56
C LEU A 12 -4.22 7.67 -8.30
N HIS A 13 -3.30 7.49 -9.26
CA HIS A 13 -2.07 6.72 -9.03
C HIS A 13 -1.18 7.36 -7.98
N LYS A 14 -1.02 8.69 -8.00
CA LYS A 14 -0.26 9.44 -6.99
C LYS A 14 -0.85 9.25 -5.59
N ILE A 15 -2.18 9.33 -5.45
CA ILE A 15 -2.88 9.06 -4.17
C ILE A 15 -2.68 7.61 -3.72
N LEU A 16 -2.80 6.64 -4.63
CA LEU A 16 -2.55 5.23 -4.31
C LEU A 16 -1.12 5.01 -3.84
N ALA A 17 -0.14 5.60 -4.52
CA ALA A 17 1.26 5.50 -4.13
C ALA A 17 1.51 6.12 -2.75
N ALA A 18 0.93 7.27 -2.45
CA ALA A 18 1.02 7.91 -1.13
C ALA A 18 0.39 7.06 -0.01
N LEU A 19 -0.83 6.55 -0.23
CA LEU A 19 -1.53 5.68 0.73
C LEU A 19 -0.75 4.39 0.99
N VAL A 20 -0.19 3.80 -0.08
CA VAL A 20 0.65 2.63 0.05
C VAL A 20 1.87 3.04 0.87
N LEU A 21 2.61 4.10 0.51
CA LEU A 21 3.81 4.56 1.21
C LEU A 21 3.62 4.80 2.71
N SER A 22 2.46 5.30 3.14
CA SER A 22 2.20 5.59 4.55
C SER A 22 1.94 4.31 5.36
N ASP A 23 0.98 3.49 4.92
CA ASP A 23 0.37 2.42 5.75
C ASP A 23 0.38 1.03 5.08
N GLY A 24 0.85 0.98 3.83
CA GLY A 24 0.92 -0.20 3.00
C GLY A 24 2.24 -0.98 3.13
N HIS A 25 2.12 -2.29 2.99
CA HIS A 25 3.22 -3.24 2.97
C HIS A 25 3.26 -4.01 1.66
N LEU A 26 4.47 -4.14 1.09
CA LEU A 26 4.71 -4.98 -0.07
C LEU A 26 4.99 -6.43 0.32
N TYR A 27 4.25 -7.34 -0.27
CA TYR A 27 4.62 -8.74 -0.26
C TYR A 27 5.38 -9.12 -1.54
N LYS A 28 6.65 -9.51 -1.37
CA LYS A 28 7.51 -10.09 -2.41
C LYS A 28 7.54 -11.62 -2.26
N HIS A 29 7.41 -12.36 -3.36
CA HIS A 29 7.64 -13.80 -3.39
C HIS A 29 8.82 -14.09 -4.31
N LYS A 30 9.88 -14.73 -3.77
CA LYS A 30 11.15 -14.99 -4.49
C LYS A 30 11.71 -13.72 -5.15
N GLY A 31 11.75 -12.62 -4.40
CA GLY A 31 12.24 -11.31 -4.88
C GLY A 31 11.28 -10.54 -5.79
N LYS A 32 10.18 -11.15 -6.28
CA LYS A 32 9.22 -10.51 -7.19
C LYS A 32 8.02 -9.92 -6.44
N PRO A 33 7.69 -8.63 -6.62
CA PRO A 33 6.49 -8.01 -6.05
C PRO A 33 5.22 -8.75 -6.51
N ARG A 34 4.33 -9.11 -5.58
CA ARG A 34 3.11 -9.88 -5.87
C ARG A 34 1.84 -9.21 -5.39
N SER A 35 1.90 -8.58 -4.22
CA SER A 35 0.72 -7.95 -3.64
C SER A 35 1.05 -6.79 -2.72
N ILE A 36 0.13 -5.85 -2.69
CA ILE A 36 0.14 -4.72 -1.76
C ILE A 36 -0.89 -5.04 -0.68
N ARG A 37 -0.47 -4.91 0.59
CA ARG A 37 -1.33 -5.14 1.74
C ARG A 37 -1.41 -3.87 2.57
N LEU A 38 -2.61 -3.33 2.75
CA LEU A 38 -2.89 -2.31 3.74
C LEU A 38 -3.27 -3.01 5.06
N SER A 39 -2.61 -2.65 6.16
CA SER A 39 -2.87 -3.23 7.48
C SER A 39 -2.95 -2.12 8.52
N THR A 40 -4.15 -1.82 8.99
CA THR A 40 -4.40 -0.71 9.93
C THR A 40 -5.07 -1.23 11.20
N SER A 41 -5.19 -0.37 12.21
CA SER A 41 -6.09 -0.64 13.35
C SER A 41 -7.55 -0.68 12.89
N HIS A 42 -8.46 -1.19 13.73
CA HIS A 42 -9.88 -1.20 13.38
C HIS A 42 -10.53 0.17 13.09
N PHE A 43 -9.88 1.28 13.47
CA PHE A 43 -10.35 2.63 13.17
C PHE A 43 -9.99 3.10 11.75
N GLY A 44 -9.15 2.37 11.00
CA GLY A 44 -8.69 2.75 9.67
C GLY A 44 -9.67 2.45 8.53
N GLU A 45 -10.97 2.23 8.81
CA GLU A 45 -11.93 1.74 7.81
C GLU A 45 -12.01 2.61 6.56
N ASP A 46 -11.93 3.93 6.70
CA ASP A 46 -11.97 4.85 5.56
C ASP A 46 -10.72 4.75 4.67
N GLN A 47 -9.55 4.45 5.24
CA GLN A 47 -8.35 4.14 4.44
C GLN A 47 -8.55 2.87 3.61
N HIS A 48 -9.19 1.85 4.18
CA HIS A 48 -9.51 0.62 3.45
C HIS A 48 -10.56 0.84 2.35
N ARG A 49 -11.55 1.71 2.59
CA ARG A 49 -12.52 2.13 1.57
C ARG A 49 -11.84 2.88 0.43
N LEU A 50 -10.95 3.83 0.75
CA LEU A 50 -10.15 4.56 -0.23
C LEU A 50 -9.29 3.60 -1.06
N PHE A 51 -8.56 2.68 -0.41
CA PHE A 51 -7.74 1.70 -1.09
C PHE A 51 -8.56 0.82 -2.04
N ARG A 52 -9.73 0.36 -1.60
CA ARG A 52 -10.65 -0.44 -2.43
C ARG A 52 -11.12 0.34 -3.66
N TYR A 53 -11.53 1.59 -3.49
CA TYR A 53 -11.93 2.46 -4.58
C TYR A 53 -10.80 2.67 -5.59
N LEU A 54 -9.60 3.03 -5.13
CA LEU A 54 -8.44 3.23 -6.00
C LEU A 54 -8.08 1.95 -6.79
N CYS A 55 -8.14 0.78 -6.16
CA CYS A 55 -7.89 -0.48 -6.85
C CYS A 55 -8.95 -0.78 -7.94
N TYR A 56 -10.21 -0.43 -7.69
CA TYR A 56 -11.28 -0.61 -8.66
C TYR A 56 -11.15 0.39 -9.82
N GLU A 57 -10.99 1.68 -9.55
CA GLU A 57 -10.91 2.72 -10.58
C GLU A 57 -9.66 2.57 -11.47
N LEU A 58 -8.51 2.25 -10.88
CA LEU A 58 -7.25 2.18 -11.64
C LEU A 58 -7.10 0.86 -12.41
N PHE A 59 -7.59 -0.24 -11.84
CA PHE A 59 -7.27 -1.60 -12.29
C PHE A 59 -8.48 -2.52 -12.50
N GLY A 60 -9.70 -2.04 -12.27
CA GLY A 60 -10.93 -2.82 -12.38
C GLY A 60 -11.02 -3.97 -11.37
N LYS A 61 -10.29 -3.89 -10.25
CA LYS A 61 -10.20 -4.98 -9.26
C LYS A 61 -10.81 -4.58 -7.93
N ASP A 62 -11.87 -5.28 -7.59
CA ASP A 62 -12.45 -5.20 -6.27
C ASP A 62 -11.65 -6.03 -5.25
N ILE A 63 -11.36 -5.43 -4.09
CA ILE A 63 -10.59 -6.07 -3.02
C ILE A 63 -11.42 -6.17 -1.74
N LYS A 64 -11.21 -7.25 -0.99
CA LYS A 64 -11.90 -7.50 0.27
C LYS A 64 -11.07 -7.02 1.46
N THR A 65 -11.74 -6.41 2.43
CA THR A 65 -11.19 -6.10 3.75
C THR A 65 -11.59 -7.19 4.73
N ARG A 66 -10.63 -7.75 5.46
CA ARG A 66 -10.89 -8.71 6.54
C ARG A 66 -10.48 -8.12 7.88
N LYS A 67 -11.16 -8.57 8.94
CA LYS A 67 -10.78 -8.31 10.32
C LYS A 67 -9.84 -9.42 10.80
N SER A 68 -8.81 -9.07 11.55
CA SER A 68 -7.86 -10.00 12.15
C SER A 68 -7.48 -9.52 13.55
N THR A 69 -6.90 -10.40 14.35
CA THR A 69 -6.34 -10.04 15.65
C THR A 69 -4.84 -10.28 15.64
N ALA A 70 -4.05 -9.29 16.06
CA ALA A 70 -2.61 -9.43 16.19
C ALA A 70 -2.28 -10.48 17.26
N PRO A 71 -1.44 -11.49 16.98
CA PRO A 71 -1.17 -12.57 17.94
C PRO A 71 -0.52 -12.08 19.23
N SER A 72 0.37 -11.09 19.14
CA SER A 72 1.16 -10.59 20.27
C SER A 72 0.41 -9.57 21.14
N SER A 73 -0.36 -8.65 20.54
CA SER A 73 -1.01 -7.55 21.25
C SER A 73 -2.52 -7.73 21.45
N LYS A 74 -3.12 -8.78 20.88
CA LYS A 74 -4.59 -8.98 20.79
C LYS A 74 -5.33 -7.80 20.15
N GLN A 75 -4.61 -6.90 19.47
CA GLN A 75 -5.20 -5.74 18.83
C GLN A 75 -6.00 -6.14 17.58
N ARG A 76 -7.19 -5.56 17.43
CA ARG A 76 -8.03 -5.76 16.22
C ARG A 76 -7.45 -4.94 15.06
N LEU A 77 -7.24 -5.62 13.94
CA LEU A 77 -6.68 -5.09 12.71
C LEU A 77 -7.66 -5.23 11.54
N LEU A 78 -7.57 -4.29 10.61
CA LEU A 78 -8.17 -4.39 9.28
C LEU A 78 -7.06 -4.69 8.27
N ILE A 79 -7.35 -5.63 7.36
CA ILE A 79 -6.39 -6.05 6.33
C ILE A 79 -7.09 -6.07 4.97
N SER A 80 -6.59 -5.29 4.01
CA SER A 80 -6.97 -5.37 2.60
C SER A 80 -5.76 -5.75 1.78
N THR A 81 -5.95 -6.63 0.79
CA THR A 81 -4.84 -7.11 -0.05
C THR A 81 -5.19 -6.98 -1.51
N PHE A 82 -4.38 -6.25 -2.26
CA PHE A 82 -4.43 -6.16 -3.71
C PHE A 82 -3.41 -7.13 -4.32
N ASN A 83 -3.88 -8.22 -4.92
CA ASN A 83 -3.04 -9.21 -5.58
C ASN A 83 -3.02 -8.96 -7.10
N SER A 84 -1.87 -8.53 -7.63
CA SER A 84 -1.73 -8.35 -9.08
C SER A 84 -0.28 -8.45 -9.54
N VAL A 85 0.07 -9.59 -10.15
CA VAL A 85 1.41 -9.78 -10.74
C VAL A 85 1.64 -8.82 -11.92
N LYS A 86 0.58 -8.38 -12.59
CA LYS A 86 0.65 -7.46 -13.72
C LYS A 86 0.88 -6.00 -13.28
N PHE A 87 0.14 -5.53 -12.28
CA PHE A 87 0.09 -4.10 -11.95
C PHE A 87 1.01 -3.70 -10.79
N VAL A 88 1.30 -4.61 -9.86
CA VAL A 88 2.17 -4.30 -8.71
C VAL A 88 3.59 -3.94 -9.17
N PRO A 89 4.24 -4.62 -10.13
CA PRO A 89 5.56 -4.19 -10.62
C PRO A 89 5.57 -2.75 -11.17
N THR A 90 4.53 -2.33 -11.90
CA THR A 90 4.43 -0.98 -12.47
C THR A 90 4.22 0.09 -11.40
N LEU A 91 3.40 -0.18 -10.37
CA LEU A 91 3.28 0.72 -9.22
C LEU A 91 4.63 0.88 -8.50
N TYR A 92 5.46 -0.17 -8.50
CA TYR A 92 6.79 -0.15 -7.87
C TYR A 92 7.88 0.48 -8.74
N SER A 93 7.77 0.49 -10.07
CA SER A 93 8.72 1.24 -10.89
C SER A 93 8.62 2.76 -10.64
N LEU A 94 7.49 3.23 -10.08
CA LEU A 94 7.33 4.62 -9.62
C LEU A 94 8.10 4.90 -8.32
N CYS A 95 8.45 3.86 -7.55
CA CYS A 95 9.24 3.98 -6.32
C CYS A 95 10.04 2.67 -6.07
N PRO A 96 11.15 2.43 -6.81
CA PRO A 96 11.87 1.16 -6.76
C PRO A 96 12.49 0.84 -5.38
N GLU A 97 12.69 1.87 -4.56
CA GLU A 97 13.35 1.82 -3.24
C GLU A 97 12.38 1.54 -2.09
N TYR A 98 11.12 1.27 -2.41
CA TYR A 98 10.05 1.10 -1.44
C TYR A 98 10.30 -0.12 -0.53
N ASN A 99 10.89 0.16 0.62
CA ASN A 99 10.84 -0.65 1.84
C ASN A 99 10.38 0.30 2.96
N THR A 100 9.08 0.42 3.19
CA THR A 100 8.51 1.26 4.27
C THR A 100 8.59 0.59 5.64
N THR A 101 9.06 -0.65 5.70
CA THR A 101 9.20 -1.42 6.93
C THR A 101 10.62 -1.97 7.06
N PRO A 102 11.24 -1.93 8.25
CA PRO A 102 12.61 -2.40 8.47
C PRO A 102 12.78 -3.91 8.25
N GLY A 103 11.69 -4.68 8.29
CA GLY A 103 11.76 -6.13 8.09
C GLY A 103 12.63 -6.80 9.16
N LYS A 104 13.78 -7.35 8.75
CA LYS A 104 14.78 -7.96 9.66
C LYS A 104 15.93 -7.02 10.03
N LEU A 105 15.96 -5.80 9.48
CA LEU A 105 17.04 -4.85 9.70
C LEU A 105 16.90 -4.19 11.07
N SER A 106 18.03 -3.86 11.69
CA SER A 106 18.03 -2.93 12.83
C SER A 106 17.61 -1.54 12.37
N LYS A 107 17.14 -0.71 13.31
CA LYS A 107 16.78 0.69 13.04
C LYS A 107 17.93 1.46 12.37
N ALA A 108 19.16 1.24 12.84
CA ALA A 108 20.35 1.93 12.32
C ALA A 108 20.68 1.53 10.88
N GLU A 109 20.52 0.24 10.53
CA GLU A 109 20.70 -0.23 9.15
C GLU A 109 19.60 0.29 8.24
N PHE A 110 18.35 0.28 8.71
CA PHE A 110 17.20 0.73 7.93
C PHE A 110 17.31 2.21 7.53
N LEU A 111 17.75 3.07 8.45
CA LEU A 111 17.90 4.52 8.20
C LEU A 111 19.03 4.87 7.23
N LYS A 112 19.96 3.95 6.94
CA LYS A 112 21.05 4.14 5.97
C LYS A 112 20.66 3.80 4.54
N ILE A 113 19.52 3.13 4.33
CA ILE A 113 19.02 2.76 3.01
C ILE A 113 18.37 4.00 2.38
N PRO A 114 18.48 4.21 1.05
CA PRO A 114 17.70 5.21 0.35
C PRO A 114 16.23 5.15 0.75
N GLN A 115 15.71 6.27 1.24
CA GLN A 115 14.33 6.36 1.69
C GLN A 115 13.46 6.78 0.51
N PRO A 116 12.24 6.22 0.39
CA PRO A 116 11.30 6.69 -0.61
C PRO A 116 11.04 8.19 -0.40
N ASN A 117 11.28 8.98 -1.43
CA ASN A 117 11.03 10.42 -1.42
C ASN A 117 9.81 10.75 -2.29
N LEU A 118 9.19 11.92 -2.07
CA LEU A 118 7.96 12.32 -2.76
C LEU A 118 8.20 12.86 -4.18
N GLN A 119 9.40 12.70 -4.77
CA GLN A 119 9.65 13.22 -6.13
C GLN A 119 8.71 12.61 -7.18
N PHE A 120 8.17 11.40 -6.96
CA PHE A 120 7.17 10.80 -7.85
C PHE A 120 5.78 11.49 -7.79
N ILE A 121 5.53 12.35 -6.79
CA ILE A 121 4.28 13.12 -6.66
C ILE A 121 4.31 14.37 -7.54
N LEU A 122 5.50 14.94 -7.78
CA LEU A 122 5.72 16.08 -8.66
C LEU A 122 5.49 15.64 -10.10
#